data_AF-A0A813FN04-F1
#
_entry.id   AF-A0A813FN04-F1
#
_cell.length_a   1.000
_cell.length_b   1.000
_cell.length_c   1.000
_cell.angle_alpha   90.00
_cell.angle_beta   90.00
_cell.angle_gamma   90.00
#
_symmetry.space_group_name_H-M   'P 1'
#
loop_
_entity.id
_entity.type
_entity.pdbx_description
1 polymer ?
#
loop_
_entity_poly.entity_id
_entity_poly.type
_entity_poly.pdbx_seq_one_letter_code
_entity_poly.pdbx_strand_id
1 'polypeptide(L)'
;RDLARQTALELEGFGLRVCVIGDESHAIDEEAHVIVCVYASAHYLQGRAFRIKIVDEAHHVHAALNSKLSWETMLHGQVKASLEADFSATFQDSSDIDFDYGFTQALRDGYFD
;
A
#
# COMPACT_ATOMS: atom_id res chain seq x y z
N ARG A 1 1.65 4.15 11.98
CA ARG A 1 3.05 4.60 12.20
C ARG A 1 4.00 3.42 12.40
N ASP A 2 3.67 2.47 13.28
CA ASP A 2 4.54 1.30 13.51
C ASP A 2 4.62 0.36 12.30
N LEU A 3 3.51 0.14 11.60
CA LEU A 3 3.48 -0.75 10.44
C LEU A 3 4.44 -0.30 9.32
N ALA A 4 4.40 0.97 8.90
CA ALA A 4 5.29 1.48 7.85
C ALA A 4 6.79 1.31 8.20
N ARG A 5 7.14 1.47 9.48
CA ARG A 5 8.52 1.26 9.95
C ARG A 5 8.89 -0.22 10.00
N GLN A 6 7.97 -1.08 10.42
CA GLN A 6 8.16 -2.53 10.38
C GLN A 6 8.37 -3.01 8.94
N THR A 7 7.51 -2.61 8.02
CA THR A 7 7.66 -2.92 6.58
C THR A 7 9.00 -2.43 6.05
N ALA A 8 9.43 -1.22 6.43
CA ALA A 8 10.73 -0.70 6.02
C ALA A 8 11.89 -1.57 6.52
N LEU A 9 11.88 -1.98 7.79
CA LEU A 9 12.92 -2.84 8.36
C LEU A 9 12.99 -4.21 7.66
N GLU A 10 11.85 -4.80 7.33
CA GLU A 10 11.80 -6.07 6.58
C GLU A 10 12.40 -5.89 5.17
N LEU A 11 12.03 -4.80 4.47
CA LEU A 11 12.57 -4.47 3.15
C LEU A 11 14.07 -4.17 3.17
N GLU A 12 14.56 -3.49 4.22
CA GLU A 12 15.99 -3.29 4.46
C GLU A 12 16.71 -4.62 4.72
N GLY A 13 16.04 -5.59 5.35
CA GLY A 13 16.53 -6.96 5.51
C GLY A 13 16.80 -7.67 4.18
N PHE A 14 16.11 -7.27 3.10
CA PHE A 14 16.39 -7.72 1.73
C PHE A 14 17.49 -6.91 1.01
N GLY A 15 18.16 -5.98 1.70
CA GLY A 15 19.23 -5.14 1.14
C GLY A 15 18.72 -3.95 0.32
N LEU A 16 17.45 -3.54 0.51
CA LEU A 16 16.87 -2.39 -0.18
C LEU A 16 17.12 -1.09 0.60
N ARG A 17 17.39 0.01 -0.12
CA ARG A 17 17.38 1.36 0.44
C ARG A 17 15.93 1.81 0.54
N VAL A 18 15.42 2.02 1.75
CA VAL A 18 14.01 2.35 1.99
C VAL A 18 13.86 3.78 2.50
N CYS A 19 12.94 4.53 1.91
CA CYS A 19 12.51 5.83 2.40
C CYS A 19 11.12 5.69 3.02
N VAL A 20 10.95 6.13 4.26
CA VAL A 20 9.63 6.14 4.93
C VAL A 20 9.04 7.54 4.89
N ILE A 21 7.82 7.65 4.37
CA ILE A 21 7.03 8.88 4.30
C ILE A 21 5.82 8.76 5.24
N GLY A 22 5.71 9.69 6.19
CA GLY A 22 4.72 9.66 7.27
C GLY A 22 4.68 10.95 8.09
N ASP A 23 3.97 10.93 9.21
CA ASP A 23 3.70 12.12 10.06
C ASP A 23 4.94 12.91 10.49
N GLU A 24 6.13 12.30 10.52
CA GLU A 24 7.39 12.93 10.94
C GLU A 24 8.42 13.07 9.81
N SER A 25 8.16 12.52 8.62
CA SER A 25 9.09 12.53 7.50
C SER A 25 8.36 12.72 6.18
N HIS A 26 8.62 13.84 5.54
CA HIS A 26 8.05 14.22 4.24
C HIS A 26 9.12 14.36 3.15
N ALA A 27 10.39 14.17 3.50
CA ALA A 27 11.50 14.26 2.57
C ALA A 27 11.64 12.91 1.84
N ILE A 28 11.51 12.96 0.51
CA ILE A 28 11.74 11.80 -0.35
C ILE A 28 13.24 11.70 -0.63
N ASP A 29 13.83 10.57 -0.26
CA ASP A 29 15.18 10.22 -0.69
C ASP A 29 15.13 9.72 -2.15
N GLU A 30 15.75 10.46 -3.06
CA GLU A 30 15.78 10.13 -4.49
C GLU A 30 16.66 8.91 -4.80
N GLU A 31 17.52 8.51 -3.86
CA GLU A 31 18.37 7.33 -3.97
C GLU A 31 17.69 6.06 -3.43
N ALA A 32 16.52 6.18 -2.81
CA ALA A 32 15.80 5.03 -2.28
C ALA A 32 15.35 4.09 -3.40
N HIS A 33 15.50 2.78 -3.15
CA HIS A 33 14.95 1.75 -4.04
C HIS A 33 13.44 1.60 -3.85
N VAL A 34 12.96 1.81 -2.62
CA VAL A 34 11.54 1.66 -2.24
C VAL A 34 11.12 2.82 -1.34
N ILE A 35 9.90 3.32 -1.56
CA ILE A 35 9.25 4.27 -0.67
C ILE A 35 8.10 3.55 0.05
N VAL A 36 8.11 3.56 1.37
CA VAL A 36 6.99 3.08 2.20
C VAL A 36 6.24 4.29 2.73
N CYS A 37 4.98 4.44 2.34
CA CYS A 37 4.18 5.63 2.66
C CYS A 37 2.88 5.25 3.36
N VAL A 38 2.56 5.94 4.45
CA VAL A 38 1.21 5.86 5.06
C VAL A 38 0.20 6.66 4.23
N TYR A 39 -1.06 6.23 4.20
CA TYR A 39 -2.11 6.86 3.38
C TYR A 39 -2.28 8.36 3.62
N ALA A 40 -2.24 8.80 4.87
CA ALA A 40 -2.35 10.22 5.22
C ALA A 40 -1.27 11.09 4.56
N SER A 41 -0.12 10.50 4.22
CA SER A 41 1.05 11.17 3.66
C SER A 41 1.22 10.95 2.15
N ALA A 42 0.32 10.20 1.50
CA ALA A 42 0.41 9.89 0.08
C ALA A 42 0.41 11.12 -0.84
N HIS A 43 -0.12 12.25 -0.36
CA HIS A 43 -0.09 13.53 -1.07
C HIS A 43 1.33 14.04 -1.32
N TYR A 44 2.33 13.67 -0.51
CA TYR A 44 3.72 14.01 -0.76
C TYR A 44 4.31 13.31 -1.99
N LEU A 45 3.65 12.25 -2.48
CA LEU A 45 4.08 11.50 -3.67
C LEU A 45 3.47 12.06 -4.97
N GLN A 46 2.66 13.12 -4.89
CA GLN A 46 1.98 13.68 -6.05
C GLN A 46 2.97 14.10 -7.15
N GLY A 47 2.68 13.71 -8.39
CA GLY A 47 3.52 14.01 -9.55
C GLY A 47 4.76 13.12 -9.70
N ARG A 48 4.98 12.18 -8.77
CA ARG A 48 5.96 11.11 -8.95
C ARG A 48 5.34 9.98 -9.77
N ALA A 49 6.21 9.30 -10.52
CA ALA A 49 5.86 8.11 -11.26
C ALA A 49 6.71 6.96 -10.76
N PHE A 50 6.07 5.85 -10.44
CA PHE A 50 6.70 4.65 -9.93
C PHE A 50 6.69 3.56 -11.00
N ARG A 51 7.65 2.64 -10.96
CA ARG A 51 7.56 1.44 -11.79
C ARG A 51 6.47 0.51 -11.27
N ILE A 52 6.39 0.36 -9.95
CA ILE A 52 5.47 -0.53 -9.25
C ILE A 52 4.89 0.23 -8.05
N LYS A 53 3.58 0.13 -7.85
CA LYS A 53 2.87 0.61 -6.66
C LYS A 53 2.07 -0.54 -6.07
N ILE A 54 2.16 -0.71 -4.76
CA ILE A 54 1.39 -1.69 -4.00
C ILE A 54 0.60 -0.92 -2.94
N VAL A 55 -0.69 -1.21 -2.84
CA VAL A 55 -1.60 -0.63 -1.85
C VAL A 55 -2.03 -1.74 -0.90
N ASP A 56 -1.68 -1.60 0.38
CA ASP A 56 -1.97 -2.61 1.42
C ASP A 56 -3.17 -2.19 2.27
N GLU A 57 -4.07 -3.10 2.59
CA GLU A 57 -5.39 -2.80 3.17
C GLU A 57 -6.22 -1.83 2.32
N ALA A 58 -6.28 -2.11 1.01
CA ALA A 58 -6.96 -1.27 0.02
C ALA A 58 -8.46 -1.04 0.31
N HIS A 59 -9.11 -1.90 1.11
CA HIS A 59 -10.49 -1.67 1.54
C HIS A 59 -10.70 -0.35 2.29
N HIS A 60 -9.67 0.19 2.96
CA HIS A 60 -9.74 1.51 3.58
C HIS A 60 -9.83 2.66 2.56
N VAL A 61 -9.25 2.46 1.37
CA VAL A 61 -9.25 3.42 0.27
C VAL A 61 -10.64 3.50 -0.34
N HIS A 62 -11.27 2.35 -0.61
CA HIS A 62 -12.61 2.29 -1.19
C HIS A 62 -13.73 2.69 -0.21
N ALA A 63 -13.58 2.40 1.09
CA ALA A 63 -14.58 2.82 2.10
C ALA A 63 -14.64 4.34 2.29
N ALA A 64 -13.55 5.06 1.96
CA ALA A 64 -13.43 6.50 2.13
C ALA A 64 -14.17 7.34 1.07
N LEU A 65 -14.89 6.72 0.12
CA LEU A 65 -15.65 7.40 -0.94
C LEU A 65 -16.68 8.43 -0.44
N ASN A 66 -17.10 8.35 0.83
CA ASN A 66 -18.00 9.33 1.46
C ASN A 66 -17.29 10.50 2.17
N SER A 67 -15.95 10.56 2.14
CA SER A 67 -15.17 11.60 2.81
C SER A 67 -14.49 12.53 1.81
N LYS A 68 -14.35 13.82 2.16
CA LYS A 68 -13.74 14.89 1.34
C LYS A 68 -12.28 14.65 0.92
N LEU A 69 -11.65 13.56 1.37
CA LEU A 69 -10.30 13.14 1.02
C LEU A 69 -10.40 11.70 0.51
N SER A 70 -10.86 11.53 -0.72
CA SER A 70 -10.87 10.21 -1.33
C SER A 70 -9.41 9.81 -1.62
N TRP A 71 -8.83 8.99 -0.75
CA TRP A 71 -7.51 8.40 -0.95
C TRP A 71 -7.44 7.65 -2.28
N GLU A 72 -8.57 7.16 -2.79
CA GLU A 72 -8.74 6.57 -4.12
C GLU A 72 -8.20 7.51 -5.22
N THR A 73 -8.70 8.74 -5.25
CA THR A 73 -8.30 9.74 -6.25
C THR A 73 -6.83 10.09 -6.12
N MET A 74 -6.31 10.10 -4.89
CA MET A 74 -4.89 10.37 -4.66
C MET A 74 -4.02 9.22 -5.16
N LEU A 75 -4.28 8.00 -4.67
CA LEU A 75 -3.46 6.82 -4.92
C LEU A 75 -3.58 6.35 -6.36
N HIS A 76 -4.78 6.16 -6.91
CA HIS A 76 -4.97 5.67 -8.28
C HIS A 76 -4.97 6.82 -9.32
N GLY A 77 -5.36 8.02 -8.92
CA GLY A 77 -5.40 9.17 -9.81
C GLY A 77 -4.08 9.93 -9.92
N GLN A 78 -3.39 10.20 -8.81
CA GLN A 78 -2.28 11.16 -8.78
C GLN A 78 -0.90 10.53 -8.53
N VAL A 79 -0.85 9.36 -7.89
CA VAL A 79 0.37 8.58 -7.68
C VAL A 79 0.45 7.51 -8.77
N LYS A 80 1.11 7.84 -9.88
CA LYS A 80 1.13 6.97 -11.06
C LYS A 80 2.12 5.81 -10.89
N ALA A 81 1.75 4.63 -11.35
CA ALA A 81 2.71 3.57 -11.62
C ALA A 81 2.46 2.84 -12.93
N SER A 82 3.48 2.13 -13.44
CA SER A 82 3.34 1.25 -14.61
C SER A 82 2.67 -0.08 -14.27
N LEU A 83 2.79 -0.52 -13.01
CA LEU A 83 2.13 -1.69 -12.46
C LEU A 83 1.57 -1.32 -11.08
N GLU A 84 0.30 -1.65 -10.86
CA GLU A 84 -0.43 -1.38 -9.63
C GLU A 84 -1.03 -2.68 -9.12
N ALA A 85 -1.02 -2.88 -7.80
CA ALA A 85 -1.64 -4.03 -7.16
C ALA A 85 -2.21 -3.64 -5.80
N ASP A 86 -3.44 -4.07 -5.55
CA ASP A 86 -4.18 -3.78 -4.34
C ASP A 86 -4.35 -5.07 -3.54
N PHE A 87 -3.95 -5.03 -2.27
CA PHE A 87 -4.07 -6.14 -1.34
C PHE A 87 -5.03 -5.75 -0.23
N SER A 88 -5.92 -6.66 0.14
CA SER A 88 -6.88 -6.43 1.20
C SER A 88 -7.38 -7.74 1.78
N ALA A 89 -7.63 -7.76 3.09
CA ALA A 89 -8.30 -8.88 3.73
C ALA A 89 -9.81 -8.90 3.45
N THR A 90 -10.39 -7.77 3.04
CA THR A 90 -11.82 -7.64 2.74
C THR A 90 -12.06 -6.89 1.45
N PHE A 91 -13.05 -7.30 0.66
CA PHE A 91 -13.44 -6.61 -0.57
C PHE A 91 -14.94 -6.31 -0.51
N GLN A 92 -15.32 -5.09 -0.90
CA GLN A 92 -16.74 -4.72 -1.00
C GLN A 92 -17.39 -5.31 -2.26
N ASP A 93 -16.61 -5.47 -3.32
CA ASP A 93 -17.00 -6.11 -4.56
C ASP A 93 -16.00 -7.22 -4.90
N SER A 94 -16.48 -8.46 -4.96
CA SER A 94 -15.64 -9.61 -5.26
C SER A 94 -15.41 -9.82 -6.75
N SER A 95 -16.08 -9.05 -7.62
CA SER A 95 -15.98 -9.21 -9.07
C SER A 95 -14.68 -8.68 -9.67
N ASP A 96 -13.92 -7.88 -8.90
CA ASP A 96 -12.67 -7.23 -9.30
C ASP A 96 -11.44 -7.84 -8.62
N ILE A 97 -11.56 -9.06 -8.08
CA ILE A 97 -10.47 -9.76 -7.40
C ILE A 97 -9.71 -10.64 -8.38
N ASP A 98 -8.44 -10.31 -8.64
CA ASP A 98 -7.55 -11.13 -9.48
C ASP A 98 -7.19 -12.48 -8.82
N PHE A 99 -7.06 -12.49 -7.49
CA PHE A 99 -6.71 -13.67 -6.71
C PHE A 99 -7.29 -13.61 -5.29
N ASP A 100 -7.98 -14.68 -4.88
CA ASP A 100 -8.56 -14.81 -3.54
C ASP A 100 -7.90 -15.97 -2.77
N TYR A 101 -7.35 -15.65 -1.60
CA TYR A 101 -6.86 -16.62 -0.63
C TYR A 101 -7.70 -16.55 0.65
N GLY A 102 -8.84 -17.22 0.60
CA GLY A 102 -9.81 -17.22 1.69
C GLY A 102 -9.41 -18.09 2.89
N PHE A 103 -10.08 -17.84 4.02
CA PHE A 103 -9.89 -18.55 5.28
C PHE A 103 -9.97 -20.09 5.17
N THR A 104 -10.91 -20.61 4.36
CA THR A 104 -11.05 -22.06 4.13
C THR A 104 -9.80 -22.66 3.50
N GLN A 105 -9.13 -21.94 2.60
CA GLN A 105 -7.89 -22.40 2.00
C GLN A 105 -6.76 -22.36 3.04
N ALA A 106 -6.67 -21.29 3.83
CA ALA A 106 -5.68 -21.17 4.90
C ALA A 106 -5.77 -22.28 5.96
N LEU A 107 -6.99 -22.72 6.31
CA LEU A 107 -7.22 -23.88 7.17
C LEU A 107 -6.70 -25.19 6.55
N ARG A 108 -6.97 -25.41 5.26
CA ARG A 108 -6.48 -26.61 4.55
C ARG A 108 -4.96 -26.68 4.50
N ASP A 109 -4.32 -25.52 4.40
CA ASP A 109 -2.87 -25.40 4.30
C ASP A 109 -2.19 -25.37 5.69
N GLY A 110 -2.95 -25.42 6.79
CA GLY A 110 -2.42 -25.56 8.15
C GLY A 110 -1.87 -24.27 8.78
N TYR A 111 -2.33 -23.10 8.31
CA TYR A 111 -1.93 -21.82 8.90
C TYR A 111 -2.74 -21.44 10.15
N PHE A 112 -3.80 -22.19 10.44
CA PHE A 112 -4.65 -22.03 11.62
C PHE A 112 -4.96 -23.41 12.21
N ASP A 113 -4.91 -23.51 13.54
CA ASP A 113 -5.30 -24.70 14.31
C ASP A 113 -6.78 -24.65 14.74
#